data_AF-A0A6A8AS09-F1
#
_entry.id   AF-A0A6A8AS09-F1
#
_cell.length_a   1.000
_cell.length_b   1.000
_cell.length_c   1.000
_cell.angle_alpha   90.00
_cell.angle_beta   90.00
_cell.angle_gamma   90.00
#
_symmetry.space_group_name_H-M   'P 1'
#
loop_
_entity.id
_entity.type
_entity.pdbx_description
1 polymer ?
#
loop_
_entity_poly.entity_id
_entity_poly.type
_entity_poly.pdbx_seq_one_letter_code
_entity_poly.pdbx_strand_id
1 'polypeptide(L)'
;MKFDPKQIREETSKDFEAAWMAGTKYARERSLNEKYPRSLLRLRCVKPHPVFETIQKLRDAYLRLGFEEVMNPVIIEEAEVKKQFGKEALAVLDRCYYLAGLPRPDIGISEDSVKRMSSYFGKECSKEEIEALRNTLHRYKKGEIDGDDLVYEVANSVDVADIEVAKVFDAVFPELKNLSPVPSGSTLRSHMTSGWFLTLAEVWNKNTLPIKQFSVDRCFRREQREGEIRLRNYHSASCVLCNEEVSIDDGKDIATGLLSQFGFDKIKFRKDEKRSKYYMPETQTEVFCYHPRIGWVEVATFGIYSPTALAQYDIPYPVMNLGLGVERLAMILHDASDVRALTFPQFYAQWELSDMEIAGMVSMEETPGTAEGDKIAKNIVRVCEDKGSAKSPCEFLAYRGPLFGKDVEVWVTEPEENTLLCGPAYLNEMVVHEGSIFGIPRKKEWETTFEEGVPTDIRFLDAFAAFAARRIEGAAKIGEIDKKDCEVKARIVRSGADINVKIDEVAMRYITSRKKKIDIRGPVFISVVGKKSL
;
A
#
# COMPACT_ATOMS: atom_id res chain seq x y z
N MET A 1 -11.40 -30.53 -14.19
CA MET A 1 -12.82 -30.94 -14.31
C MET A 1 -13.14 -31.95 -13.23
N LYS A 2 -14.42 -32.17 -12.86
CA LYS A 2 -14.79 -33.24 -11.94
C LYS A 2 -14.53 -34.60 -12.62
N PHE A 3 -14.02 -35.57 -11.87
CA PHE A 3 -13.83 -36.96 -12.34
C PHE A 3 -14.52 -37.94 -11.39
N ASP A 4 -14.74 -39.18 -11.85
CA ASP A 4 -15.32 -40.26 -11.04
C ASP A 4 -14.21 -41.13 -10.42
N PRO A 5 -14.04 -41.12 -9.08
CA PRO A 5 -13.04 -41.95 -8.41
C PRO A 5 -13.28 -43.46 -8.52
N LYS A 6 -14.50 -43.94 -8.80
CA LYS A 6 -14.75 -45.37 -9.01
C LYS A 6 -14.18 -45.82 -10.35
N GLN A 7 -14.48 -45.07 -11.41
CA GLN A 7 -13.97 -45.33 -12.74
C GLN A 7 -12.44 -45.31 -12.79
N ILE A 8 -11.80 -44.29 -12.19
CA ILE A 8 -10.33 -44.24 -12.16
C ILE A 8 -9.75 -45.44 -11.41
N ARG A 9 -10.33 -45.87 -10.28
CA ARG A 9 -9.85 -47.06 -9.56
C ARG A 9 -9.93 -48.33 -10.42
N GLU A 10 -11.01 -48.51 -11.19
CA GLU A 10 -11.15 -49.63 -12.12
C GLU A 10 -10.14 -49.57 -13.27
N GLU A 11 -9.91 -48.39 -13.84
CA GLU A 11 -8.90 -48.17 -14.90
C GLU A 11 -7.48 -48.45 -14.35
N THR A 12 -7.16 -47.95 -13.16
CA THR A 12 -5.87 -48.19 -12.48
C THR A 12 -5.65 -49.66 -12.14
N SER A 13 -6.68 -50.39 -11.73
CA SER A 13 -6.57 -51.84 -11.46
C SER A 13 -6.32 -52.67 -12.73
N LYS A 14 -6.67 -52.15 -13.92
CA LYS A 14 -6.40 -52.81 -15.20
C LYS A 14 -5.02 -52.46 -15.74
N ASP A 15 -4.68 -51.18 -15.77
CA ASP A 15 -3.41 -50.66 -16.24
C ASP A 15 -3.11 -49.33 -15.53
N PHE A 16 -2.18 -49.38 -14.58
CA PHE A 16 -1.80 -48.22 -13.79
C PHE A 16 -1.20 -47.11 -14.66
N GLU A 17 -0.29 -47.45 -15.58
CA GLU A 17 0.45 -46.48 -16.38
C GLU A 17 -0.47 -45.77 -17.38
N ALA A 18 -1.36 -46.52 -18.04
CA ALA A 18 -2.33 -45.93 -18.95
C ALA A 18 -3.33 -45.02 -18.22
N ALA A 19 -3.83 -45.45 -17.06
CA ALA A 19 -4.75 -44.64 -16.24
C ALA A 19 -4.06 -43.37 -15.70
N TRP A 20 -2.80 -43.48 -15.28
CA TRP A 20 -1.99 -42.36 -14.83
C TRP A 20 -1.75 -41.34 -15.95
N MET A 21 -1.33 -41.78 -17.14
CA MET A 21 -1.14 -40.92 -18.32
C MET A 21 -2.44 -40.23 -18.75
N ALA A 22 -3.56 -40.96 -18.71
CA ALA A 22 -4.88 -40.41 -19.02
C ALA A 22 -5.36 -39.36 -18.00
N GLY A 23 -4.77 -39.31 -16.81
CA GLY A 23 -5.12 -38.35 -15.75
C GLY A 23 -4.91 -36.87 -16.16
N THR A 24 -4.01 -36.61 -17.12
CA THR A 24 -3.73 -35.27 -17.66
C THR A 24 -4.99 -34.56 -18.20
N LYS A 25 -5.97 -35.32 -18.71
CA LYS A 25 -7.26 -34.79 -19.23
C LYS A 25 -8.09 -34.04 -18.19
N TYR A 26 -7.88 -34.31 -16.91
CA TYR A 26 -8.63 -33.67 -15.83
C TYR A 26 -8.04 -32.33 -15.38
N ALA A 27 -6.78 -32.07 -15.72
CA ALA A 27 -6.15 -30.78 -15.50
C ALA A 27 -6.68 -29.79 -16.56
N ARG A 28 -7.31 -28.70 -16.08
CA ARG A 28 -7.71 -27.62 -16.99
C ARG A 28 -6.46 -26.82 -17.36
N GLU A 29 -6.18 -26.70 -18.65
CA GLU A 29 -5.20 -25.76 -19.12
C GLU A 29 -5.71 -24.31 -18.98
N ARG A 30 -4.84 -23.44 -18.48
CA ARG A 30 -5.10 -22.01 -18.35
C ARG A 30 -4.77 -21.28 -19.67
N SER A 31 -5.54 -20.25 -20.00
CA SER A 31 -5.21 -19.35 -21.11
C SER A 31 -3.90 -18.60 -20.83
N LEU A 32 -3.27 -18.04 -21.87
CA LEU A 32 -1.95 -17.38 -21.74
C LEU A 32 -1.92 -16.31 -20.65
N ASN A 33 -2.97 -15.49 -20.55
CA ASN A 33 -3.08 -14.43 -19.55
C ASN A 33 -3.34 -14.94 -18.12
N GLU A 34 -3.71 -16.22 -17.97
CA GLU A 34 -3.98 -16.87 -16.69
C GLU A 34 -2.84 -17.78 -16.21
N LYS A 35 -1.79 -17.92 -17.03
CA LYS A 35 -0.56 -18.63 -16.67
C LYS A 35 0.32 -17.79 -15.76
N TYR A 36 1.22 -18.47 -15.07
CA TYR A 36 2.33 -17.83 -14.37
C TYR A 36 3.25 -17.10 -15.39
N PRO A 37 3.91 -15.97 -15.02
CA PRO A 37 3.81 -15.23 -13.76
C PRO A 37 2.59 -14.28 -13.67
N ARG A 38 1.84 -14.06 -14.75
CA ARG A 38 0.66 -13.15 -14.78
C ARG A 38 -0.41 -13.51 -13.75
N SER A 39 -0.60 -14.79 -13.46
CA SER A 39 -1.53 -15.24 -12.43
C SER A 39 -1.19 -14.72 -11.02
N LEU A 40 0.04 -14.27 -10.77
CA LEU A 40 0.45 -13.68 -9.49
C LEU A 40 -0.29 -12.36 -9.20
N LEU A 41 -0.77 -11.65 -10.22
CA LEU A 41 -1.60 -10.45 -10.02
C LEU A 41 -2.89 -10.78 -9.23
N ARG A 42 -3.38 -12.03 -9.30
CA ARG A 42 -4.54 -12.51 -8.53
C ARG A 42 -4.20 -12.83 -7.07
N LEU A 43 -2.92 -13.05 -6.76
CA LEU A 43 -2.42 -13.51 -5.46
C LEU A 43 -1.72 -12.41 -4.67
N ARG A 44 -1.98 -11.13 -4.96
CA ARG A 44 -1.24 -9.99 -4.42
C ARG A 44 -1.14 -10.06 -2.89
N CYS A 45 0.02 -10.50 -2.40
CA CYS A 45 0.32 -10.55 -0.98
C CYS A 45 0.69 -9.14 -0.53
N VAL A 46 -0.18 -8.53 0.27
CA VAL A 46 0.04 -7.17 0.79
C VAL A 46 0.95 -7.28 2.01
N LYS A 47 2.09 -6.59 1.97
CA LYS A 47 3.00 -6.51 3.12
C LYS A 47 2.42 -5.55 4.15
N PRO A 48 2.49 -5.86 5.47
CA PRO A 48 2.12 -4.91 6.49
C PRO A 48 3.07 -3.71 6.44
N HIS A 49 2.56 -2.56 6.87
CA HIS A 49 3.40 -1.38 7.01
C HIS A 49 4.44 -1.59 8.13
N PRO A 50 5.73 -1.29 7.92
CA PRO A 50 6.80 -1.64 8.86
C PRO A 50 6.61 -1.05 10.27
N VAL A 51 6.15 0.20 10.35
CA VAL A 51 5.87 0.85 11.66
C VAL A 51 4.73 0.15 12.40
N PHE A 52 3.61 -0.15 11.74
CA PHE A 52 2.47 -0.80 12.40
C PHE A 52 2.76 -2.26 12.76
N GLU A 53 3.56 -2.96 11.94
CA GLU A 53 4.06 -4.29 12.28
C GLU A 53 4.94 -4.23 13.54
N THR A 54 5.82 -3.24 13.64
CA THR A 54 6.67 -3.02 14.82
C THR A 54 5.85 -2.68 16.06
N ILE A 55 4.79 -1.86 15.92
CA ILE A 55 3.84 -1.57 17.01
C ILE A 55 3.21 -2.86 17.52
N GLN A 56 2.69 -3.71 16.63
CA GLN A 56 2.05 -4.95 17.05
C GLN A 56 3.03 -5.87 17.77
N LYS A 57 4.27 -6.00 17.26
CA LYS A 57 5.32 -6.78 17.93
C LYS A 57 5.67 -6.21 19.31
N LEU A 58 5.68 -4.88 19.48
CA LEU A 58 5.93 -4.23 20.77
C LEU A 58 4.79 -4.49 21.76
N ARG A 59 3.54 -4.44 21.31
CA ARG A 59 2.37 -4.79 22.13
C ARG A 59 2.48 -6.22 22.63
N ASP A 60 2.73 -7.16 21.72
CA ASP A 60 2.91 -8.58 22.07
C ASP A 60 4.08 -8.79 23.04
N ALA A 61 5.18 -8.05 22.85
CA ALA A 61 6.37 -8.15 23.70
C ALA A 61 6.10 -7.65 25.13
N TYR A 62 5.37 -6.55 25.30
CA TYR A 62 4.96 -6.08 26.63
C TYR A 62 3.96 -7.00 27.32
N LEU A 63 2.98 -7.52 26.59
CA LEU A 63 2.01 -8.49 27.13
C LEU A 63 2.71 -9.75 27.66
N ARG A 64 3.72 -10.26 26.95
CA ARG A 64 4.54 -11.40 27.40
C ARG A 64 5.36 -11.10 28.66
N LEU A 65 5.71 -9.83 28.90
CA LEU A 65 6.38 -9.38 30.12
C LEU A 65 5.41 -9.16 31.30
N GLY A 66 4.11 -9.40 31.10
CA GLY A 66 3.08 -9.24 32.12
C GLY A 66 2.67 -7.80 32.39
N PHE A 67 2.83 -6.91 31.41
CA PHE A 67 2.28 -5.55 31.48
C PHE A 67 0.85 -5.51 30.96
N GLU A 68 0.01 -4.73 31.65
CA GLU A 68 -1.37 -4.43 31.26
C GLU A 68 -1.39 -3.31 30.19
N GLU A 69 -2.11 -3.52 29.09
CA GLU A 69 -2.26 -2.51 28.05
C GLU A 69 -3.29 -1.44 28.46
N VAL A 70 -2.91 -0.17 28.40
CA VAL A 70 -3.79 0.96 28.73
C VAL A 70 -3.68 2.08 27.69
N MET A 71 -4.64 3.00 27.70
CA MET A 71 -4.65 4.18 26.85
C MET A 71 -4.54 5.45 27.70
N ASN A 72 -3.45 6.19 27.52
CA ASN A 72 -3.20 7.45 28.23
C ASN A 72 -3.86 8.64 27.51
N PRO A 73 -4.23 9.72 28.22
CA PRO A 73 -4.71 10.96 27.59
C PRO A 73 -3.69 11.52 26.59
N VAL A 74 -4.17 11.91 25.40
CA VAL A 74 -3.34 12.52 24.34
C VAL A 74 -3.26 14.04 24.48
N ILE A 75 -4.42 14.65 24.78
CA ILE A 75 -4.57 16.08 25.02
C ILE A 75 -4.31 16.33 26.51
N ILE A 76 -3.38 17.22 26.80
CA ILE A 76 -2.88 17.52 28.15
C ILE A 76 -2.94 19.03 28.36
N GLU A 77 -3.55 19.47 29.46
CA GLU A 77 -3.54 20.87 29.85
C GLU A 77 -2.12 21.34 30.20
N GLU A 78 -1.74 22.56 29.81
CA GLU A 78 -0.41 23.09 30.09
C GLU A 78 -0.07 23.13 31.60
N ALA A 79 -1.09 23.20 32.46
CA ALA A 79 -0.95 23.12 33.91
C ALA A 79 -0.36 21.78 34.36
N GLU A 80 -0.69 20.68 33.68
CA GLU A 80 -0.16 19.35 33.99
C GLU A 80 1.32 19.24 33.63
N VAL A 81 1.75 19.84 32.51
CA VAL A 81 3.16 19.94 32.17
C VAL A 81 3.93 20.75 33.22
N LYS A 82 3.33 21.84 33.73
CA LYS A 82 3.90 22.65 34.82
C LYS A 82 4.03 21.87 36.14
N LYS A 83 3.04 21.03 36.50
CA LYS A 83 3.13 20.14 37.67
C LYS A 83 4.27 19.14 37.56
N GLN A 84 4.48 18.57 36.37
CA GLN A 84 5.47 17.51 36.14
C GLN A 84 6.91 18.04 36.07
N PHE A 85 7.13 19.19 35.41
CA PHE A 85 8.47 19.73 35.12
C PHE A 85 8.86 20.93 36.00
N GLY A 86 7.91 21.48 36.78
CA GLY A 86 8.13 22.67 37.58
C GLY A 86 8.59 23.85 36.71
N LYS A 87 9.71 24.49 37.08
CA LYS A 87 10.26 25.64 36.34
C LYS A 87 10.78 25.30 34.94
N GLU A 88 11.14 24.04 34.68
CA GLU A 88 11.62 23.59 33.36
C GLU A 88 10.46 23.50 32.34
N ALA A 89 9.21 23.50 32.80
CA ALA A 89 8.03 23.38 31.94
C ALA A 89 8.00 24.44 30.83
N LEU A 90 8.51 25.65 31.06
CA LEU A 90 8.56 26.72 30.06
C LEU A 90 9.38 26.33 28.82
N ALA A 91 10.50 25.62 29.01
CA ALA A 91 11.32 25.13 27.91
C ALA A 91 10.70 23.91 27.23
N VAL A 92 9.96 23.09 27.99
CA VAL A 92 9.28 21.90 27.47
C VAL A 92 8.03 22.25 26.67
N LEU A 93 7.29 23.29 27.06
CA LEU A 93 6.09 23.74 26.35
C LEU A 93 6.40 24.32 24.96
N ASP A 94 7.61 24.88 24.73
CA ASP A 94 8.03 25.37 23.41
C ASP A 94 8.03 24.29 22.32
N ARG A 95 8.33 23.04 22.72
CA ARG A 95 8.31 21.87 21.82
C ARG A 95 6.95 21.16 21.76
N CYS A 96 5.92 21.65 22.46
CA CYS A 96 4.57 21.10 22.40
C CYS A 96 3.72 21.85 21.35
N TYR A 97 2.69 21.18 20.83
CA TYR A 97 1.66 21.82 20.01
C TYR A 97 0.48 22.22 20.89
N TYR A 98 0.10 23.49 20.85
CA TYR A 98 -1.15 23.97 21.45
C TYR A 98 -2.32 23.75 20.50
N LEU A 99 -3.46 23.37 21.05
CA LEU A 99 -4.69 23.21 20.29
C LEU A 99 -5.37 24.57 20.13
N ALA A 100 -5.80 24.87 18.92
CA ALA A 100 -6.56 26.07 18.60
C ALA A 100 -7.81 25.69 17.80
N GLY A 101 -8.91 26.38 18.08
CA GLY A 101 -10.19 26.20 17.41
C GLY A 101 -10.66 27.51 16.79
N LEU A 102 -11.47 27.43 15.73
CA LEU A 102 -12.15 28.61 15.21
C LEU A 102 -13.28 28.99 16.18
N PRO A 103 -13.37 30.27 16.61
CA PRO A 103 -14.51 30.71 17.40
C PRO A 103 -15.77 30.72 16.54
N ARG A 104 -16.94 30.55 17.16
CA ARG A 104 -18.22 30.76 16.47
C ARG A 104 -18.39 32.28 16.26
N PRO A 105 -18.47 32.77 15.01
CA PRO A 105 -18.60 34.20 14.73
C PRO A 105 -19.94 34.74 15.20
N ASP A 106 -19.95 36.03 15.54
CA ASP A 106 -21.18 36.78 15.72
C ASP A 106 -21.65 37.31 14.36
N ILE A 107 -22.62 36.63 13.75
CA ILE A 107 -23.12 36.99 12.42
C ILE A 107 -24.36 37.88 12.60
N GLY A 108 -24.18 39.18 12.34
CA GLY A 108 -25.28 40.14 12.29
C GLY A 108 -25.95 40.14 10.91
N ILE A 109 -27.27 40.02 10.86
CA ILE A 109 -28.04 40.21 9.62
C ILE A 109 -28.38 41.70 9.49
N SER A 110 -27.67 42.40 8.62
CA SER A 110 -27.97 43.81 8.26
C SER A 110 -28.98 43.89 7.11
N GLU A 111 -29.65 45.03 6.92
CA GLU A 111 -30.56 45.23 5.78
C GLU A 111 -29.84 45.06 4.42
N ASP A 112 -28.56 45.40 4.34
CA ASP A 112 -27.74 45.20 3.14
C ASP A 112 -27.40 43.73 2.92
N SER A 113 -27.21 42.96 3.99
CA SER A 113 -26.99 41.52 3.93
C SER A 113 -28.23 40.81 3.37
N VAL A 114 -29.43 41.20 3.81
CA VAL A 114 -30.71 40.66 3.32
C VAL A 114 -30.90 40.97 1.84
N LYS A 115 -30.61 42.19 1.38
CA LYS A 115 -30.71 42.55 -0.05
C LYS A 115 -29.80 41.69 -0.92
N ARG A 116 -28.57 41.46 -0.47
CA ARG A 116 -27.61 40.59 -1.18
C ARG A 116 -28.10 39.15 -1.19
N MET A 117 -28.57 38.62 -0.06
CA MET A 117 -29.13 37.28 0.01
C MET A 117 -30.30 37.07 -0.95
N SER A 118 -31.27 37.98 -0.98
CA SER A 118 -32.42 37.89 -1.89
C SER A 118 -31.99 37.85 -3.37
N SER A 119 -30.88 38.52 -3.72
CA SER A 119 -30.32 38.45 -5.08
C SER A 119 -29.67 37.09 -5.41
N TYR A 120 -29.08 36.42 -4.42
CA TYR A 120 -28.43 35.11 -4.60
C TYR A 120 -29.41 33.94 -4.53
N PHE A 121 -30.48 34.05 -3.73
CA PHE A 121 -31.55 33.06 -3.63
C PHE A 121 -32.58 33.16 -4.75
N GLY A 122 -32.57 34.23 -5.55
CA GLY A 122 -33.58 34.47 -6.58
C GLY A 122 -35.01 34.61 -6.02
N LYS A 123 -35.14 34.90 -4.72
CA LYS A 123 -36.38 34.98 -3.94
C LYS A 123 -36.29 36.13 -2.95
N GLU A 124 -37.37 36.89 -2.79
CA GLU A 124 -37.49 37.82 -1.66
C GLU A 124 -37.79 37.04 -0.38
N CYS A 125 -36.87 37.09 0.58
CA CYS A 125 -37.08 36.46 1.88
C CYS A 125 -38.18 37.19 2.66
N SER A 126 -39.17 36.45 3.15
CA SER A 126 -40.21 36.97 4.04
C SER A 126 -39.65 37.37 5.40
N LYS A 127 -40.40 38.18 6.17
CA LYS A 127 -40.00 38.55 7.54
C LYS A 127 -39.88 37.33 8.47
N GLU A 128 -40.67 36.30 8.22
CA GLU A 128 -40.65 35.04 8.99
C GLU A 128 -39.38 34.22 8.69
N GLU A 129 -38.97 34.14 7.42
CA GLU A 129 -37.73 33.45 7.00
C GLU A 129 -36.48 34.19 7.50
N ILE A 130 -36.48 35.53 7.50
CA ILE A 130 -35.36 36.33 8.04
C ILE A 130 -35.22 36.11 9.55
N GLU A 131 -36.33 36.06 10.29
CA GLU A 131 -36.31 35.79 11.74
C GLU A 131 -35.90 34.34 12.03
N ALA A 132 -36.35 33.38 11.22
CA ALA A 132 -35.92 31.98 11.30
C ALA A 132 -34.41 31.85 11.06
N LEU A 133 -33.88 32.48 10.02
CA LEU A 133 -32.45 32.53 9.74
C LEU A 133 -31.66 33.15 10.91
N ARG A 134 -32.14 34.28 11.45
CA ARG A 134 -31.51 34.94 12.60
C ARG A 134 -31.44 34.01 13.80
N ASN A 135 -32.50 33.26 14.05
CA ASN A 135 -32.55 32.27 15.13
C ASN A 135 -31.58 31.12 14.86
N THR A 136 -31.50 30.61 13.63
CA THR A 136 -30.53 29.58 13.22
C THR A 136 -29.09 30.04 13.45
N LEU A 137 -28.72 31.26 13.03
CA LEU A 137 -27.38 31.80 13.27
C LEU A 137 -27.10 32.05 14.76
N HIS A 138 -28.11 32.40 15.55
CA HIS A 138 -27.98 32.54 17.01
C HIS A 138 -27.78 31.19 17.71
N ARG A 139 -28.51 30.14 17.29
CA ARG A 139 -28.30 28.76 17.74
C ARG A 139 -26.90 28.27 17.40
N TYR A 140 -26.41 28.59 16.20
CA TYR A 140 -25.03 28.30 15.79
C TYR A 140 -23.99 28.98 16.68
N LYS A 141 -24.19 30.27 17.03
CA LYS A 141 -23.33 31.00 17.98
C LYS A 141 -23.29 30.34 19.36
N LYS A 142 -24.42 29.83 19.84
CA LYS A 142 -24.52 29.10 21.11
C LYS A 142 -23.90 27.71 21.08
N GLY A 143 -23.53 27.20 19.90
CA GLY A 143 -23.01 25.84 19.72
C GLY A 143 -24.09 24.77 19.74
N GLU A 144 -25.36 25.14 19.51
CA GLU A 144 -26.47 24.18 19.38
C GLU A 144 -26.53 23.54 17.99
N ILE A 145 -25.82 24.11 17.01
CA ILE A 145 -25.72 23.63 15.63
C ILE A 145 -24.24 23.41 15.31
N ASP A 146 -23.94 22.26 14.73
CA ASP A 146 -22.58 21.92 14.29
C ASP A 146 -22.20 22.63 13.00
N GLY A 147 -20.89 22.68 12.71
CA GLY A 147 -20.40 23.32 11.47
C GLY A 147 -20.94 22.64 10.21
N ASP A 148 -21.06 21.31 10.26
CA ASP A 148 -21.49 20.48 9.14
C ASP A 148 -22.97 20.68 8.80
N ASP A 149 -23.79 20.98 9.81
CA ASP A 149 -25.24 21.15 9.66
C ASP A 149 -25.66 22.59 9.35
N LEU A 150 -24.74 23.57 9.47
CA LEU A 150 -25.07 24.99 9.33
C LEU A 150 -25.70 25.33 7.97
N VAL A 151 -25.16 24.76 6.88
CA VAL A 151 -25.68 25.02 5.52
C VAL A 151 -27.09 24.45 5.37
N TYR A 152 -27.31 23.24 5.87
CA TYR A 152 -28.59 22.54 5.80
C TYR A 152 -29.67 23.20 6.68
N GLU A 153 -29.34 23.57 7.93
CA GLU A 153 -30.28 24.27 8.81
C GLU A 153 -30.65 25.66 8.27
N VAL A 154 -29.70 26.34 7.61
CA VAL A 154 -29.99 27.61 6.94
C VAL A 154 -30.86 27.40 5.70
N ALA A 155 -30.58 26.38 4.88
CA ALA A 155 -31.39 26.02 3.72
C ALA A 155 -32.85 25.73 4.10
N ASN A 156 -33.06 24.95 5.16
CA ASN A 156 -34.39 24.67 5.70
C ASN A 156 -35.07 25.92 6.28
N SER A 157 -34.32 26.85 6.87
CA SER A 157 -34.90 28.05 7.47
C SER A 157 -35.42 29.08 6.43
N VAL A 158 -34.90 29.03 5.19
CA VAL A 158 -35.24 29.98 4.10
C VAL A 158 -35.93 29.29 2.91
N ASP A 159 -36.08 27.95 2.96
CA ASP A 159 -36.63 27.10 1.90
C ASP A 159 -35.91 27.31 0.55
N VAL A 160 -34.59 27.12 0.57
CA VAL A 160 -33.68 27.27 -0.58
C VAL A 160 -32.76 26.07 -0.70
N ALA A 161 -32.13 25.87 -1.85
CA ALA A 161 -31.19 24.77 -2.04
C ALA A 161 -29.85 25.05 -1.32
N ASP A 162 -29.22 24.02 -0.75
CA ASP A 162 -27.91 24.11 -0.05
C ASP A 162 -26.82 24.81 -0.88
N ILE A 163 -26.85 24.63 -2.21
CA ILE A 163 -25.87 25.22 -3.12
C ILE A 163 -25.97 26.76 -3.18
N GLU A 164 -27.14 27.32 -2.92
CA GLU A 164 -27.38 28.75 -2.92
C GLU A 164 -26.95 29.36 -1.58
N VAL A 165 -27.19 28.63 -0.47
CA VAL A 165 -26.71 29.00 0.86
C VAL A 165 -25.18 29.06 0.92
N ALA A 166 -24.49 28.07 0.33
CA ALA A 166 -23.04 28.08 0.28
C ALA A 166 -22.46 29.31 -0.45
N LYS A 167 -23.10 29.73 -1.55
CA LYS A 167 -22.72 30.97 -2.27
C LYS A 167 -22.96 32.22 -1.43
N VAL A 168 -24.07 32.25 -0.69
CA VAL A 168 -24.38 33.33 0.23
C VAL A 168 -23.35 33.43 1.35
N PHE A 169 -22.90 32.31 1.92
CA PHE A 169 -21.87 32.33 2.96
C PHE A 169 -20.56 32.95 2.49
N ASP A 170 -20.11 32.67 1.26
CA ASP A 170 -18.88 33.29 0.71
C ASP A 170 -19.06 34.78 0.37
N ALA A 171 -20.24 35.18 -0.14
CA ALA A 171 -20.46 36.54 -0.65
C ALA A 171 -21.02 37.54 0.37
N VAL A 172 -21.79 37.06 1.35
CA VAL A 172 -22.58 37.92 2.26
C VAL A 172 -21.99 37.98 3.67
N PHE A 173 -21.36 36.90 4.15
CA PHE A 173 -20.87 36.78 5.53
C PHE A 173 -19.33 36.71 5.59
N PRO A 174 -18.61 37.83 5.42
CA PRO A 174 -17.14 37.86 5.53
C PRO A 174 -16.64 37.43 6.92
N GLU A 175 -17.49 37.47 7.94
CA GLU A 175 -17.20 37.03 9.31
C GLU A 175 -16.87 35.54 9.37
N LEU A 176 -17.48 34.71 8.52
CA LEU A 176 -17.16 33.28 8.41
C LEU A 176 -15.81 33.04 7.70
N LYS A 177 -15.44 33.92 6.77
CA LYS A 177 -14.21 33.82 5.97
C LYS A 177 -12.97 34.28 6.72
N ASN A 178 -13.11 35.29 7.57
CA ASN A 178 -12.00 35.91 8.31
C ASN A 178 -11.77 35.31 9.70
N LEU A 179 -12.38 34.16 10.01
CA LEU A 179 -12.15 33.46 11.28
C LEU A 179 -10.68 33.08 11.42
N SER A 180 -10.10 33.43 12.57
CA SER A 180 -8.75 33.03 12.95
C SER A 180 -8.79 32.08 14.14
N PRO A 181 -7.94 31.05 14.18
CA PRO A 181 -7.94 30.08 15.26
C PRO A 181 -7.47 30.72 16.56
N VAL A 182 -8.22 30.50 17.64
CA VAL A 182 -7.88 30.98 18.99
C VAL A 182 -7.25 29.82 19.76
N PRO A 183 -6.00 29.96 20.24
CA PRO A 183 -5.34 28.92 21.01
C PRO A 183 -6.00 28.74 22.39
N SER A 184 -6.04 27.50 22.84
CA SER A 184 -6.49 27.09 24.17
C SER A 184 -5.29 26.80 25.09
N GLY A 185 -5.54 26.47 26.37
CA GLY A 185 -4.52 25.94 27.28
C GLY A 185 -4.17 24.47 27.05
N SER A 186 -4.89 23.79 26.16
CA SER A 186 -4.72 22.38 25.86
C SER A 186 -3.58 22.15 24.88
N THR A 187 -2.75 21.16 25.16
CA THR A 187 -1.58 20.78 24.36
C THR A 187 -1.65 19.32 23.91
N LEU A 188 -0.94 18.97 22.84
CA LEU A 188 -0.67 17.57 22.51
C LEU A 188 0.56 17.08 23.27
N ARG A 189 0.46 15.91 23.90
CA ARG A 189 1.58 15.33 24.66
C ARG A 189 2.82 15.15 23.78
N SER A 190 3.98 15.56 24.30
CA SER A 190 5.28 15.38 23.63
C SER A 190 5.95 14.04 23.91
N HIS A 191 5.44 13.27 24.88
CA HIS A 191 5.82 11.91 25.26
C HIS A 191 4.71 11.29 26.14
N MET A 192 4.69 9.96 26.31
CA MET A 192 3.66 9.28 27.15
C MET A 192 3.65 9.74 28.61
N THR A 193 4.80 10.15 29.15
CA THR A 193 4.94 10.55 30.56
C THR A 193 3.88 11.54 31.03
N SER A 194 3.47 12.49 30.19
CA SER A 194 2.46 13.47 30.58
C SER A 194 1.08 12.89 30.81
N GLY A 195 0.74 11.81 30.11
CA GLY A 195 -0.48 11.05 30.36
C GLY A 195 -0.32 10.03 31.49
N TRP A 196 0.88 9.47 31.71
CA TRP A 196 1.12 8.47 32.76
C TRP A 196 0.80 8.98 34.16
N PHE A 197 1.17 10.23 34.49
CA PHE A 197 0.84 10.80 35.80
C PHE A 197 -0.68 10.85 36.04
N LEU A 198 -1.46 11.26 35.04
CA LEU A 198 -2.92 11.33 35.12
C LEU A 198 -3.54 9.95 35.28
N THR A 199 -3.10 8.98 34.48
CA THR A 199 -3.56 7.60 34.57
C THR A 199 -3.23 6.99 35.93
N LEU A 200 -1.98 7.13 36.40
CA LEU A 200 -1.54 6.59 37.67
C LEU A 200 -2.26 7.20 38.86
N ALA A 201 -2.53 8.52 38.84
CA ALA A 201 -3.31 9.22 39.86
C ALA A 201 -4.68 8.55 40.12
N GLU A 202 -5.28 8.00 39.06
CA GLU A 202 -6.60 7.37 39.13
C GLU A 202 -6.57 5.87 39.49
N VAL A 203 -5.45 5.18 39.35
CA VAL A 203 -5.41 3.70 39.50
C VAL A 203 -4.58 3.23 40.68
N TRP A 204 -3.64 4.04 41.19
CA TRP A 204 -2.68 3.57 42.20
C TRP A 204 -3.36 3.06 43.49
N ASN A 205 -4.49 3.65 43.86
CA ASN A 205 -5.27 3.29 45.06
C ASN A 205 -6.41 2.29 44.79
N LYS A 206 -6.62 1.89 43.53
CA LYS A 206 -7.67 0.93 43.11
C LYS A 206 -7.10 -0.45 42.76
N ASN A 207 -5.77 -0.55 42.60
CA ASN A 207 -5.09 -1.75 42.15
C ASN A 207 -4.06 -2.22 43.18
N THR A 208 -3.83 -3.54 43.23
CA THR A 208 -2.75 -4.12 44.03
C THR A 208 -1.39 -3.89 43.38
N LEU A 209 -0.38 -3.55 44.17
CA LEU A 209 1.01 -3.45 43.70
C LEU A 209 1.61 -4.85 43.42
N PRO A 210 2.57 -4.97 42.49
CA PRO A 210 3.06 -3.92 41.58
C PRO A 210 2.08 -3.64 40.44
N ILE A 211 1.94 -2.36 40.06
CA ILE A 211 1.19 -1.95 38.87
C ILE A 211 2.16 -1.89 37.69
N LYS A 212 1.92 -2.73 36.68
CA LYS A 212 2.70 -2.82 35.44
C LYS A 212 1.81 -2.47 34.26
N GLN A 213 1.99 -1.29 33.68
CA GLN A 213 1.15 -0.82 32.57
C GLN A 213 1.99 -0.36 31.39
N PHE A 214 1.51 -0.57 30.17
CA PHE A 214 2.13 -0.10 28.94
C PHE A 214 1.11 0.50 27.98
N SER A 215 1.60 1.37 27.10
CA SER A 215 0.83 2.01 26.03
C SER A 215 1.77 2.21 24.84
N VAL A 216 1.33 1.82 23.65
CA VAL A 216 2.03 2.12 22.38
C VAL A 216 1.15 3.04 21.55
N ASP A 217 1.43 4.34 21.61
CA ASP A 217 0.54 5.35 21.01
C ASP A 217 1.31 6.60 20.55
N ARG A 218 0.63 7.49 19.83
CA ARG A 218 1.19 8.70 19.22
C ARG A 218 1.55 9.76 20.25
N CYS A 219 2.64 10.45 19.93
CA CYS A 219 3.18 11.65 20.57
C CYS A 219 3.46 12.71 19.51
N PHE A 220 3.44 13.98 19.94
CA PHE A 220 3.62 15.12 19.05
C PHE A 220 4.70 16.03 19.61
N ARG A 221 5.78 16.22 18.85
CA ARG A 221 6.91 17.05 19.25
C ARG A 221 7.26 18.00 18.13
N ARG A 222 7.19 19.29 18.41
CA ARG A 222 7.58 20.32 17.45
C ARG A 222 9.08 20.27 17.26
N GLU A 223 9.49 19.75 16.11
CA GLU A 223 10.85 19.85 15.59
C GLU A 223 10.88 20.93 14.51
N GLN A 224 11.98 21.70 14.44
CA GLN A 224 12.11 22.82 13.49
C GLN A 224 11.87 22.35 12.05
N ARG A 225 12.37 21.16 11.70
CA ARG A 225 12.11 20.45 10.46
C ARG A 225 12.04 18.94 10.74
N GLU A 226 11.22 18.23 9.97
CA GLU A 226 11.29 16.78 9.91
C GLU A 226 12.50 16.38 9.08
N GLY A 227 13.18 15.33 9.53
CA GLY A 227 14.41 14.84 8.90
C GLY A 227 14.49 13.33 8.95
N GLU A 228 15.67 12.79 8.63
CA GLU A 228 15.90 11.34 8.49
C GLU A 228 15.69 10.55 9.78
N ILE A 229 15.77 11.22 10.95
CA ILE A 229 15.73 10.59 12.27
C ILE A 229 14.59 11.09 13.18
N ARG A 230 13.85 12.13 12.78
CA ARG A 230 12.80 12.75 13.60
C ARG A 230 11.61 13.21 12.77
N LEU A 231 10.44 12.88 13.28
CA LEU A 231 9.14 13.33 12.80
C LEU A 231 8.46 14.20 13.86
N ARG A 232 7.51 15.04 13.44
CA ARG A 232 6.69 15.83 14.36
C ARG A 232 5.64 15.00 15.07
N ASN A 233 5.21 13.91 14.44
CA ASN A 233 4.37 12.89 15.01
C ASN A 233 5.12 11.56 14.99
N TYR A 234 5.20 10.89 16.14
CA TYR A 234 5.88 9.61 16.28
C TYR A 234 5.13 8.73 17.28
N HIS A 235 5.43 7.43 17.31
CA HIS A 235 4.85 6.52 18.30
C HIS A 235 5.86 6.25 19.42
N SER A 236 5.37 6.35 20.65
CA SER A 236 6.13 5.96 21.83
C SER A 236 5.55 4.66 22.37
N ALA A 237 6.39 3.65 22.42
CA ALA A 237 6.14 2.43 23.17
C ALA A 237 6.65 2.64 24.59
N SER A 238 5.75 2.95 25.52
CA SER A 238 6.11 3.32 26.89
C SER A 238 5.45 2.41 27.90
N CYS A 239 6.10 2.23 29.04
CA CYS A 239 5.55 1.51 30.17
C CYS A 239 5.89 2.19 31.50
N VAL A 240 5.13 1.84 32.53
CA VAL A 240 5.37 2.22 33.92
C VAL A 240 5.34 0.99 34.83
N LEU A 241 6.21 0.99 35.83
CA LEU A 241 6.22 0.06 36.96
C LEU A 241 6.09 0.89 38.23
N CYS A 242 4.94 0.81 38.90
CA CYS A 242 4.68 1.42 40.20
C CYS A 242 4.69 0.32 41.27
N ASN A 243 5.53 0.44 42.29
CA ASN A 243 5.70 -0.55 43.33
C ASN A 243 6.21 0.10 44.62
N GLU A 244 6.21 -0.62 45.75
CA GLU A 244 6.75 -0.10 47.03
C GLU A 244 8.24 0.20 46.94
N GLU A 245 8.98 -0.67 46.25
CA GLU A 245 10.40 -0.52 45.96
C GLU A 245 10.63 -0.62 44.45
N VAL A 246 11.36 0.36 43.91
CA VAL A 246 11.73 0.45 42.50
C VAL A 246 13.15 0.99 42.39
N SER A 247 13.94 0.39 41.51
CA SER A 247 15.34 0.70 41.27
C SER A 247 15.63 0.95 39.78
N ILE A 248 16.84 1.41 39.48
CA ILE A 248 17.32 1.54 38.10
C ILE A 248 17.41 0.15 37.42
N ASP A 249 17.67 -0.90 38.20
CA ASP A 249 17.81 -2.26 37.68
C ASP A 249 16.48 -2.80 37.15
N ASP A 250 15.33 -2.43 37.74
CA ASP A 250 14.01 -2.73 37.16
C ASP A 250 13.87 -2.17 35.73
N GLY A 251 14.35 -0.94 35.52
CA GLY A 251 14.37 -0.32 34.19
C GLY A 251 15.29 -1.05 33.21
N LYS A 252 16.44 -1.55 33.68
CA LYS A 252 17.36 -2.36 32.86
C LYS A 252 16.78 -3.73 32.53
N ASP A 253 16.14 -4.39 33.49
CA ASP A 253 15.51 -5.69 33.33
C ASP A 253 14.38 -5.62 32.31
N ILE A 254 13.53 -4.59 32.43
CA ILE A 254 12.41 -4.36 31.50
C ILE A 254 12.94 -4.00 30.11
N ALA A 255 13.95 -3.13 30.01
CA ALA A 255 14.59 -2.81 28.72
C ALA A 255 15.19 -4.06 28.06
N THR A 256 15.91 -4.88 28.82
CA THR A 256 16.57 -6.10 28.33
C THR A 256 15.54 -7.16 27.93
N GLY A 257 14.52 -7.39 28.76
CA GLY A 257 13.42 -8.30 28.47
C GLY A 257 12.58 -7.88 27.26
N LEU A 258 12.44 -6.57 27.02
CA LEU A 258 11.75 -6.06 25.84
C LEU A 258 12.60 -6.23 24.58
N LEU A 259 13.85 -5.75 24.59
CA LEU A 259 14.70 -5.67 23.41
C LEU A 259 15.24 -7.04 22.96
N SER A 260 15.47 -7.97 23.88
CA SER A 260 15.89 -9.35 23.55
C SER A 260 14.86 -10.09 22.68
N GLN A 261 13.57 -9.78 22.83
CA GLN A 261 12.50 -10.34 21.98
C GLN A 261 12.58 -9.87 20.52
N PHE A 262 13.33 -8.81 20.24
CA PHE A 262 13.61 -8.31 18.89
C PHE A 262 14.98 -8.75 18.36
N GLY A 263 15.66 -9.65 19.07
CA GLY A 263 16.96 -10.22 18.66
C GLY A 263 18.18 -9.39 19.08
N PHE A 264 18.01 -8.36 19.92
CA PHE A 264 19.15 -7.61 20.46
C PHE A 264 19.80 -8.36 21.63
N ASP A 265 21.05 -8.78 21.44
CA ASP A 265 21.87 -9.49 22.43
C ASP A 265 22.86 -8.56 23.17
N LYS A 266 23.20 -7.41 22.57
CA LYS A 266 24.19 -6.46 23.06
C LYS A 266 23.54 -5.14 23.42
N ILE A 267 23.29 -4.94 24.72
CA ILE A 267 22.64 -3.75 25.28
C ILE A 267 23.62 -3.03 26.20
N LYS A 268 23.66 -1.69 26.12
CA LYS A 268 24.44 -0.82 27.00
C LYS A 268 23.54 0.25 27.60
N PHE A 269 23.83 0.59 28.84
CA PHE A 269 23.14 1.63 29.59
C PHE A 269 24.11 2.78 29.86
N ARG A 270 23.67 4.01 29.61
CA ARG A 270 24.44 5.22 29.90
C ARG A 270 23.55 6.22 30.62
N LYS A 271 24.10 6.97 31.57
CA LYS A 271 23.37 8.06 32.22
C LYS A 271 23.11 9.18 31.21
N ASP A 272 21.90 9.70 31.19
CA ASP A 272 21.54 10.86 30.36
C ASP A 272 22.08 12.15 31.01
N GLU A 273 22.68 13.01 30.20
CA GLU A 273 23.19 14.31 30.64
C GLU A 273 22.07 15.35 30.88
N LYS A 274 20.90 15.18 30.24
CA LYS A 274 19.78 16.15 30.29
C LYS A 274 19.17 16.29 31.68
N ARG A 275 19.24 15.25 32.53
CA ARG A 275 18.77 15.24 33.93
C ARG A 275 17.42 15.97 34.12
N SER A 276 16.43 15.56 33.34
CA SER A 276 15.10 16.18 33.30
C SER A 276 14.42 16.13 34.67
N LYS A 277 13.74 17.22 35.07
CA LYS A 277 13.26 17.39 36.45
C LYS A 277 12.12 16.47 36.88
N TYR A 278 11.43 15.83 35.93
CA TYR A 278 10.40 14.84 36.22
C TYR A 278 10.96 13.48 36.65
N TYR A 279 12.26 13.22 36.44
CA TYR A 279 12.96 12.05 36.98
C TYR A 279 13.75 12.40 38.25
N MET A 280 13.91 11.42 39.14
CA MET A 280 14.85 11.48 40.25
C MET A 280 16.27 11.69 39.70
N PRO A 281 17.09 12.53 40.35
CA PRO A 281 18.48 12.73 39.95
C PRO A 281 19.24 11.41 39.79
N GLU A 282 20.11 11.32 38.78
CA GLU A 282 20.94 10.15 38.47
C GLU A 282 20.20 8.87 38.03
N THR A 283 18.87 8.89 37.89
CA THR A 283 18.09 7.72 37.44
C THR A 283 17.85 7.68 35.93
N GLN A 284 17.85 8.84 35.27
CA GLN A 284 17.63 8.93 33.82
C GLN A 284 18.76 8.24 33.05
N THR A 285 18.40 7.19 32.31
CA THR A 285 19.31 6.27 31.64
C THR A 285 18.89 6.06 30.19
N GLU A 286 19.82 6.29 29.27
CA GLU A 286 19.71 5.99 27.86
C GLU A 286 20.10 4.51 27.61
N VAL A 287 19.33 3.83 26.76
CA VAL A 287 19.51 2.44 26.38
C VAL A 287 20.02 2.38 24.95
N PHE A 288 21.19 1.80 24.76
CA PHE A 288 21.82 1.61 23.46
C PHE A 288 21.83 0.13 23.07
N CYS A 289 21.44 -0.16 21.84
CA CYS A 289 21.57 -1.49 21.24
C CYS A 289 22.63 -1.48 20.13
N TYR A 290 23.34 -2.60 19.97
CA TYR A 290 24.23 -2.79 18.84
C TYR A 290 23.48 -3.36 17.64
N HIS A 291 23.60 -2.69 16.49
CA HIS A 291 23.15 -3.20 15.20
C HIS A 291 24.37 -3.52 14.30
N PRO A 292 24.43 -4.70 13.63
CA PRO A 292 25.60 -5.11 12.86
C PRO A 292 26.08 -4.12 11.80
N ARG A 293 25.16 -3.37 11.17
CA ARG A 293 25.49 -2.39 10.12
C ARG A 293 25.70 -0.97 10.64
N ILE A 294 24.94 -0.54 11.65
CA ILE A 294 24.88 0.87 12.09
C ILE A 294 25.74 1.12 13.34
N GLY A 295 26.09 0.06 14.08
CA GLY A 295 26.81 0.18 15.35
C GLY A 295 25.86 0.43 16.52
N TRP A 296 26.31 1.21 17.52
CA TRP A 296 25.53 1.49 18.72
C TRP A 296 24.50 2.59 18.48
N VAL A 297 23.22 2.27 18.68
CA VAL A 297 22.10 3.20 18.48
C VAL A 297 21.28 3.29 19.77
N GLU A 298 20.94 4.51 20.19
CA GLU A 298 20.02 4.77 21.30
C GLU A 298 18.60 4.35 20.89
N VAL A 299 17.98 3.39 21.58
CA VAL A 299 16.65 2.85 21.23
C VAL A 299 15.57 3.24 22.23
N ALA A 300 15.94 3.48 23.49
CA ALA A 300 15.01 3.79 24.55
C ALA A 300 15.68 4.67 25.62
N THR A 301 14.85 5.28 26.45
CA THR A 301 15.27 5.99 27.66
C THR A 301 14.34 5.58 28.79
N PHE A 302 14.87 5.43 30.00
CA PHE A 302 14.06 5.19 31.18
C PHE A 302 14.56 6.01 32.38
N GLY A 303 13.76 6.07 33.43
CA GLY A 303 14.14 6.67 34.70
C GLY A 303 13.06 6.44 35.75
N ILE A 304 13.29 6.92 36.97
CA ILE A 304 12.33 6.82 38.08
C ILE A 304 11.73 8.20 38.32
N TYR A 305 10.41 8.33 38.31
CA TYR A 305 9.75 9.63 38.49
C TYR A 305 10.12 10.28 39.82
N SER A 306 10.34 11.58 39.78
CA SER A 306 10.67 12.40 40.95
C SER A 306 9.51 12.41 41.94
N PRO A 307 9.74 12.19 43.26
CA PRO A 307 8.72 12.35 44.28
C PRO A 307 8.04 13.72 44.25
N THR A 308 8.77 14.77 43.85
CA THR A 308 8.22 16.12 43.71
C THR A 308 7.11 16.17 42.66
N ALA A 309 7.26 15.44 41.55
CA ALA A 309 6.24 15.36 40.51
C ALA A 309 5.11 14.42 40.93
N LEU A 310 5.43 13.24 41.48
CA LEU A 310 4.44 12.27 41.96
C LEU A 310 3.51 12.85 43.03
N ALA A 311 4.04 13.66 43.94
CA ALA A 311 3.27 14.34 44.98
C ALA A 311 2.24 15.35 44.44
N GLN A 312 2.40 15.88 43.22
CA GLN A 312 1.37 16.75 42.60
C GLN A 312 0.12 15.97 42.15
N TYR A 313 0.19 14.64 42.19
CA TYR A 313 -0.85 13.71 41.77
C TYR A 313 -1.26 12.74 42.90
N ASP A 314 -0.85 13.03 44.14
CA ASP A 314 -1.11 12.20 45.32
C ASP A 314 -0.66 10.73 45.17
N ILE A 315 0.38 10.46 44.38
CA ILE A 315 0.94 9.12 44.20
C ILE A 315 2.05 8.88 45.25
N PRO A 316 1.88 7.97 46.22
CA PRO A 316 2.83 7.80 47.32
C PRO A 316 3.96 6.79 47.04
N TYR A 317 3.95 6.16 45.87
CA TYR A 317 4.88 5.07 45.51
C TYR A 317 5.87 5.50 44.42
N PRO A 318 7.11 4.98 44.42
CA PRO A 318 8.05 5.20 43.32
C PRO A 318 7.57 4.53 42.03
N VAL A 319 7.87 5.18 40.90
CA VAL A 319 7.44 4.74 39.57
C VAL A 319 8.62 4.76 38.60
N MET A 320 8.99 3.61 38.05
CA MET A 320 9.91 3.54 36.91
C MET A 320 9.12 3.71 35.63
N ASN A 321 9.61 4.54 34.72
CA ASN A 321 9.06 4.70 33.38
C ASN A 321 10.13 4.44 32.33
N LEU A 322 9.78 3.66 31.31
CA LEU A 322 10.59 3.45 30.11
C LEU A 322 9.81 3.93 28.89
N GLY A 323 10.51 4.59 27.96
CA GLY A 323 9.98 5.01 26.66
C GLY A 323 10.91 4.60 25.53
N LEU A 324 10.36 3.90 24.55
CA LEU A 324 11.02 3.47 23.32
C LEU A 324 10.39 4.17 22.12
N GLY A 325 11.22 4.70 21.22
CA GLY A 325 10.75 5.29 19.96
C GLY A 325 10.50 4.19 18.92
N VAL A 326 9.23 3.98 18.56
CA VAL A 326 8.82 2.88 17.67
C VAL A 326 9.46 3.01 16.30
N GLU A 327 9.41 4.19 15.70
CA GLU A 327 9.94 4.41 14.35
C GLU A 327 11.44 4.14 14.30
N ARG A 328 12.17 4.49 15.38
CA ARG A 328 13.60 4.22 15.46
C ARG A 328 13.90 2.72 15.53
N LEU A 329 13.13 1.97 16.33
CA LEU A 329 13.25 0.51 16.36
C LEU A 329 12.91 -0.09 14.99
N ALA A 330 11.83 0.38 14.35
CA ALA A 330 11.42 -0.07 13.03
C ALA A 330 12.51 0.21 11.96
N MET A 331 13.17 1.37 12.01
CA MET A 331 14.31 1.66 11.13
C MET A 331 15.43 0.62 11.27
N ILE A 332 15.75 0.22 12.51
CA ILE A 332 16.78 -0.79 12.76
C ILE A 332 16.34 -2.16 12.24
N LEU A 333 15.10 -2.57 12.52
CA LEU A 333 14.58 -3.89 12.12
C LEU A 333 14.43 -4.05 10.60
N HIS A 334 14.11 -2.95 9.91
CA HIS A 334 13.88 -2.94 8.45
C HIS A 334 15.04 -2.34 7.65
N ASP A 335 16.16 -2.02 8.31
CA ASP A 335 17.36 -1.41 7.71
C ASP A 335 17.10 -0.12 6.92
N ALA A 336 16.20 0.72 7.44
CA ALA A 336 15.88 2.00 6.82
C ALA A 336 16.78 3.10 7.35
N SER A 337 17.31 3.92 6.45
CA SER A 337 18.12 5.10 6.77
C SER A 337 17.32 6.38 6.95
N ASP A 338 16.08 6.44 6.44
CA ASP A 338 15.20 7.61 6.52
C ASP A 338 13.83 7.24 7.09
N VAL A 339 13.50 7.79 8.25
CA VAL A 339 12.23 7.58 8.94
C VAL A 339 11.02 8.02 8.13
N ARG A 340 11.17 9.02 7.25
CA ARG A 340 10.09 9.53 6.39
C ARG A 340 9.77 8.53 5.29
N ALA A 341 10.79 7.93 4.67
CA ALA A 341 10.61 6.87 3.68
C ALA A 341 10.03 5.60 4.31
N LEU A 342 10.41 5.29 5.55
CA LEU A 342 9.84 4.17 6.30
C LEU A 342 8.37 4.40 6.67
N THR A 343 8.03 5.61 7.11
CA THR A 343 6.69 5.94 7.65
C THR A 343 5.69 6.35 6.56
N PHE A 344 6.17 6.96 5.49
CA PHE A 344 5.36 7.45 4.38
C PHE A 344 5.98 7.03 3.03
N PRO A 345 6.07 5.72 2.76
CA PRO A 345 6.75 5.21 1.57
C PRO A 345 6.19 5.76 0.26
N GLN A 346 4.88 6.03 0.20
CA GLN A 346 4.23 6.63 -0.96
C GLN A 346 4.74 8.02 -1.35
N PHE A 347 5.39 8.75 -0.45
CA PHE A 347 5.91 10.09 -0.71
C PHE A 347 7.44 10.13 -0.82
N TYR A 348 8.14 9.28 -0.07
CA TYR A 348 9.60 9.37 0.06
C TYR A 348 10.35 8.09 -0.31
N ALA A 349 9.71 6.92 -0.29
CA ALA A 349 10.41 5.70 -0.68
C ALA A 349 10.65 5.70 -2.18
N GLN A 350 11.74 5.04 -2.56
CA GLN A 350 12.02 4.79 -3.95
C GLN A 350 10.94 3.89 -4.54
N TRP A 351 10.31 4.34 -5.63
CA TRP A 351 9.36 3.50 -6.35
C TRP A 351 10.12 2.37 -7.01
N GLU A 352 9.90 1.13 -6.56
CA GLU A 352 10.56 -0.07 -7.05
C GLU A 352 9.50 -1.12 -7.43
N LEU A 353 9.68 -1.71 -8.60
CA LEU A 353 8.95 -2.91 -9.05
C LEU A 353 9.98 -4.01 -9.24
N SER A 354 9.71 -5.18 -8.67
CA SER A 354 10.52 -6.37 -8.88
C SER A 354 10.37 -6.89 -10.32
N ASP A 355 11.38 -7.60 -10.81
CA ASP A 355 11.33 -8.24 -12.14
C ASP A 355 10.14 -9.20 -12.27
N MET A 356 9.76 -9.85 -11.17
CA MET A 356 8.57 -10.69 -11.09
C MET A 356 7.26 -9.90 -11.29
N GLU A 357 7.13 -8.74 -10.66
CA GLU A 357 5.95 -7.88 -10.82
C GLU A 357 5.86 -7.35 -12.25
N ILE A 358 6.99 -6.92 -12.83
CA ILE A 358 7.03 -6.44 -14.22
C ILE A 358 6.69 -7.59 -15.18
N ALA A 359 7.24 -8.79 -14.99
CA ALA A 359 6.93 -9.97 -15.82
C ALA A 359 5.44 -10.34 -15.73
N GLY A 360 4.84 -10.23 -14.54
CA GLY A 360 3.41 -10.43 -14.34
C GLY A 360 2.53 -9.36 -15.03
N MET A 361 3.09 -8.18 -15.29
CA MET A 361 2.44 -7.07 -16.01
C MET A 361 2.61 -7.14 -17.54
N VAL A 362 3.32 -8.15 -18.06
CA VAL A 362 3.38 -8.44 -19.51
C VAL A 362 2.32 -9.48 -19.85
N SER A 363 1.38 -9.10 -20.72
CA SER A 363 0.21 -9.89 -21.10
C SER A 363 -0.07 -9.83 -22.61
N MET A 364 -1.09 -10.56 -23.05
CA MET A 364 -1.59 -10.52 -24.43
C MET A 364 -2.77 -9.54 -24.52
N GLU A 365 -2.77 -8.64 -25.51
CA GLU A 365 -3.89 -7.70 -25.75
C GLU A 365 -5.15 -8.46 -26.16
N GLU A 366 -5.02 -9.33 -27.16
CA GLU A 366 -6.09 -10.19 -27.67
C GLU A 366 -5.77 -11.67 -27.36
N THR A 367 -6.77 -12.42 -26.88
CA THR A 367 -6.65 -13.89 -26.71
C THR A 367 -7.89 -14.57 -27.27
N PRO A 368 -7.79 -15.84 -27.73
CA PRO A 368 -8.96 -16.59 -28.18
C PRO A 368 -10.03 -16.67 -27.11
N GLY A 369 -11.30 -16.50 -27.50
CA GLY A 369 -12.44 -16.56 -26.59
C GLY A 369 -13.08 -17.95 -26.50
N THR A 370 -12.66 -18.88 -27.36
CA THR A 370 -13.24 -20.23 -27.48
C THR A 370 -12.18 -21.31 -27.29
N ALA A 371 -12.61 -22.50 -26.84
CA ALA A 371 -11.74 -23.67 -26.71
C ALA A 371 -11.15 -24.12 -28.06
N GLU A 372 -11.90 -23.94 -29.16
CA GLU A 372 -11.39 -24.25 -30.50
C GLU A 372 -10.35 -23.21 -30.95
N GLY A 373 -10.53 -21.93 -30.62
CA GLY A 373 -9.51 -20.89 -30.82
C GLY A 373 -8.20 -21.20 -30.08
N ASP A 374 -8.27 -21.68 -28.84
CA ASP A 374 -7.09 -22.14 -28.09
C ASP A 374 -6.40 -23.34 -28.77
N LYS A 375 -7.17 -24.28 -29.34
CA LYS A 375 -6.61 -25.40 -30.10
C LYS A 375 -5.92 -24.92 -31.38
N ILE A 376 -6.54 -23.98 -32.11
CA ILE A 376 -5.94 -23.37 -33.30
C ILE A 376 -4.59 -22.74 -32.95
N ALA A 377 -4.53 -21.93 -31.88
CA ALA A 377 -3.29 -21.31 -31.43
C ALA A 377 -2.21 -22.36 -31.12
N LYS A 378 -2.53 -23.41 -30.35
CA LYS A 378 -1.59 -24.49 -30.04
C LYS A 378 -1.10 -25.24 -31.27
N ASN A 379 -2.00 -25.51 -32.22
CA ASN A 379 -1.62 -26.22 -33.43
C ASN A 379 -0.72 -25.36 -34.34
N ILE A 380 -0.98 -24.05 -34.43
CA ILE A 380 -0.07 -23.12 -35.13
C ILE A 380 1.33 -23.19 -34.50
N VAL A 381 1.42 -23.11 -33.16
CA VAL A 381 2.70 -23.25 -32.44
C VAL A 381 3.40 -24.55 -32.80
N ARG A 382 2.68 -25.68 -32.74
CA ARG A 382 3.21 -27.01 -33.06
C ARG A 382 3.74 -27.11 -34.50
N VAL A 383 2.99 -26.61 -35.48
CA VAL A 383 3.44 -26.62 -36.89
C VAL A 383 4.71 -25.79 -37.06
N CYS A 384 4.77 -24.62 -36.45
CA CYS A 384 5.96 -23.77 -36.52
C CYS A 384 7.19 -24.40 -35.82
N GLU A 385 7.00 -25.12 -34.71
CA GLU A 385 8.08 -25.86 -34.04
C GLU A 385 8.57 -27.06 -34.87
N ASP A 386 7.66 -27.83 -35.46
CA ASP A 386 7.99 -29.04 -36.22
C ASP A 386 8.56 -28.72 -37.62
N LYS A 387 8.10 -27.63 -38.25
CA LYS A 387 8.35 -27.31 -39.67
C LYS A 387 8.96 -25.93 -39.93
N GLY A 388 9.31 -25.16 -38.89
CA GLY A 388 9.80 -23.78 -39.02
C GLY A 388 11.02 -23.61 -39.94
N SER A 389 11.84 -24.65 -40.11
CA SER A 389 13.01 -24.65 -41.02
C SER A 389 12.74 -25.23 -42.42
N ALA A 390 11.48 -25.44 -42.80
CA ALA A 390 11.13 -25.85 -44.15
C ALA A 390 11.46 -24.74 -45.16
N LYS A 391 12.02 -25.11 -46.32
CA LYS A 391 12.35 -24.16 -47.39
C LYS A 391 11.06 -23.69 -48.08
N SER A 392 10.94 -22.38 -48.28
CA SER A 392 9.81 -21.77 -48.98
C SER A 392 9.94 -21.88 -50.51
N PRO A 393 8.83 -21.83 -51.28
CA PRO A 393 7.45 -21.68 -50.83
C PRO A 393 6.89 -22.95 -50.19
N CYS A 394 6.18 -22.82 -49.06
CA CYS A 394 5.60 -23.97 -48.37
C CYS A 394 4.30 -23.62 -47.62
N GLU A 395 3.42 -24.61 -47.48
CA GLU A 395 2.16 -24.49 -46.74
C GLU A 395 1.91 -25.75 -45.90
N PHE A 396 1.46 -25.57 -44.66
CA PHE A 396 1.18 -26.66 -43.74
C PHE A 396 -0.16 -26.44 -43.03
N LEU A 397 -1.00 -27.47 -43.02
CA LEU A 397 -2.28 -27.45 -42.33
C LEU A 397 -2.07 -27.51 -40.81
N ALA A 398 -2.52 -26.49 -40.10
CA ALA A 398 -2.49 -26.43 -38.63
C ALA A 398 -3.81 -26.92 -38.01
N TYR A 399 -4.95 -26.57 -38.58
CA TYR A 399 -6.25 -26.96 -38.02
C TYR A 399 -7.29 -27.14 -39.11
N ARG A 400 -8.15 -28.15 -38.95
CA ARG A 400 -9.40 -28.32 -39.71
C ARG A 400 -10.49 -28.70 -38.73
N GLY A 401 -11.58 -27.95 -38.71
CA GLY A 401 -12.74 -28.27 -37.88
C GLY A 401 -13.73 -27.13 -37.75
N PRO A 402 -14.82 -27.35 -36.98
CA PRO A 402 -15.88 -26.37 -36.83
C PRO A 402 -15.47 -25.23 -35.91
N LEU A 403 -15.77 -23.99 -36.31
CA LEU A 403 -15.65 -22.78 -35.51
C LEU A 403 -16.93 -21.95 -35.70
N PHE A 404 -17.70 -21.75 -34.62
CA PHE A 404 -19.06 -21.18 -34.67
C PHE A 404 -20.00 -21.83 -35.71
N GLY A 405 -19.92 -23.16 -35.87
CA GLY A 405 -20.76 -23.92 -36.79
C GLY A 405 -20.33 -23.84 -38.27
N LYS A 406 -19.13 -23.32 -38.56
CA LYS A 406 -18.53 -23.28 -39.90
C LYS A 406 -17.26 -24.11 -39.92
N ASP A 407 -17.06 -24.90 -40.96
CA ASP A 407 -15.82 -25.63 -41.15
C ASP A 407 -14.72 -24.72 -41.66
N VAL A 408 -13.66 -24.57 -40.87
CA VAL A 408 -12.53 -23.68 -41.12
C VAL A 408 -11.25 -24.49 -41.20
N GLU A 409 -10.41 -24.13 -42.17
CA GLU A 409 -9.03 -24.60 -42.27
C GLU A 409 -8.07 -23.47 -41.96
N VAL A 410 -7.05 -23.77 -41.16
CA VAL A 410 -5.99 -22.82 -40.80
C VAL A 410 -4.67 -23.36 -41.29
N TRP A 411 -4.00 -22.58 -42.12
CA TRP A 411 -2.74 -22.92 -42.77
C TRP A 411 -1.63 -21.98 -42.31
N VAL A 412 -0.44 -22.52 -42.06
CA VAL A 412 0.79 -21.73 -41.89
C VAL A 412 1.51 -21.74 -43.23
N THR A 413 1.79 -20.56 -43.78
CA THR A 413 2.28 -20.43 -45.17
C THR A 413 3.45 -19.47 -45.25
N GLU A 414 4.38 -19.74 -46.14
CA GLU A 414 5.42 -18.77 -46.55
C GLU A 414 5.47 -18.74 -48.09
N PRO A 415 4.94 -17.67 -48.74
CA PRO A 415 4.88 -17.58 -50.20
C PRO A 415 6.16 -17.06 -50.85
N GLU A 416 7.06 -16.37 -50.14
CA GLU A 416 8.28 -15.80 -50.73
C GLU A 416 9.34 -16.89 -50.96
N GLU A 417 10.02 -16.90 -52.11
CA GLU A 417 11.06 -17.88 -52.43
C GLU A 417 12.40 -17.59 -51.71
N ASN A 418 13.22 -18.62 -51.51
CA ASN A 418 14.56 -18.55 -50.87
C ASN A 418 14.57 -18.12 -49.38
N THR A 419 13.50 -18.43 -48.65
CA THR A 419 13.37 -18.19 -47.21
C THR A 419 13.00 -19.48 -46.46
N LEU A 420 12.72 -19.39 -45.16
CA LEU A 420 12.22 -20.48 -44.32
C LEU A 420 10.79 -20.18 -43.88
N LEU A 421 10.02 -21.21 -43.51
CA LEU A 421 8.64 -21.07 -43.02
C LEU A 421 8.50 -20.06 -41.86
N CYS A 422 9.50 -19.96 -40.98
CA CYS A 422 9.53 -18.99 -39.89
C CYS A 422 10.84 -18.21 -39.89
N GLY A 423 10.77 -16.90 -39.65
CA GLY A 423 11.93 -16.03 -39.47
C GLY A 423 12.73 -16.38 -38.22
N PRO A 424 14.01 -15.98 -38.13
CA PRO A 424 14.94 -16.51 -37.13
C PRO A 424 14.65 -16.08 -35.68
N ALA A 425 13.81 -15.08 -35.46
CA ALA A 425 13.45 -14.60 -34.11
C ALA A 425 12.11 -15.15 -33.58
N TYR A 426 11.45 -16.07 -34.29
CA TYR A 426 10.13 -16.55 -33.88
C TYR A 426 10.10 -17.26 -32.51
N LEU A 427 11.23 -17.86 -32.10
CA LEU A 427 11.40 -18.51 -30.80
C LEU A 427 11.95 -17.59 -29.71
N ASN A 428 12.14 -16.30 -29.99
CA ASN A 428 12.56 -15.36 -28.95
C ASN A 428 11.53 -15.34 -27.83
N GLU A 429 12.01 -15.40 -26.60
CA GLU A 429 11.21 -15.38 -25.40
C GLU A 429 11.36 -14.04 -24.70
N MET A 430 10.26 -13.53 -24.15
CA MET A 430 10.30 -12.31 -23.36
C MET A 430 10.73 -12.62 -21.94
N VAL A 431 11.78 -11.94 -21.48
CA VAL A 431 12.35 -12.06 -20.15
C VAL A 431 12.50 -10.68 -19.54
N VAL A 432 12.25 -10.57 -18.24
CA VAL A 432 12.50 -9.36 -17.47
C VAL A 432 13.77 -9.54 -16.67
N HIS A 433 14.69 -8.59 -16.78
CA HIS A 433 15.94 -8.62 -16.03
C HIS A 433 16.39 -7.20 -15.69
N GLU A 434 16.70 -6.97 -14.42
CA GLU A 434 17.10 -5.67 -13.86
C GLU A 434 16.14 -4.53 -14.20
N GLY A 435 14.83 -4.79 -14.18
CA GLY A 435 13.78 -3.84 -14.51
C GLY A 435 13.66 -3.50 -15.99
N SER A 436 14.32 -4.24 -16.89
CA SER A 436 14.19 -4.11 -18.35
C SER A 436 13.51 -5.34 -18.96
N ILE A 437 12.80 -5.16 -20.08
CA ILE A 437 12.13 -6.25 -20.80
C ILE A 437 12.89 -6.53 -22.08
N PHE A 438 13.29 -7.77 -22.29
CA PHE A 438 14.06 -8.22 -23.46
C PHE A 438 13.33 -9.34 -24.20
N GLY A 439 13.29 -9.30 -25.52
CA GLY A 439 12.82 -10.39 -26.38
C GLY A 439 14.01 -11.11 -27.04
N ILE A 440 14.56 -12.11 -26.37
CA ILE A 440 15.85 -12.73 -26.73
C ILE A 440 15.72 -14.24 -26.95
N PRO A 441 16.56 -14.85 -27.81
CA PRO A 441 16.57 -16.29 -28.01
C PRO A 441 17.29 -17.02 -26.88
N ARG A 442 16.90 -18.26 -26.59
CA ARG A 442 17.63 -19.15 -25.68
C ARG A 442 18.93 -19.65 -26.31
N LYS A 443 19.98 -18.83 -26.22
CA LYS A 443 21.36 -19.14 -26.65
C LYS A 443 22.31 -18.92 -25.47
N LYS A 444 23.50 -19.55 -25.50
CA LYS A 444 24.54 -19.41 -24.46
C LYS A 444 24.90 -17.96 -24.14
N GLU A 445 24.82 -17.07 -25.14
CA GLU A 445 25.08 -15.63 -24.97
C GLU A 445 24.12 -14.92 -23.99
N TRP A 446 22.93 -15.50 -23.76
CA TRP A 446 21.85 -14.92 -22.94
C TRP A 446 21.50 -15.76 -21.71
N GLU A 447 22.28 -16.80 -21.42
CA GLU A 447 22.02 -17.77 -20.36
C GLU A 447 21.86 -17.09 -18.99
N THR A 448 22.75 -16.14 -18.67
CA THR A 448 22.70 -15.36 -17.43
C THR A 448 21.41 -14.55 -17.29
N THR A 449 20.90 -13.98 -18.38
CA THR A 449 19.64 -13.21 -18.37
C THR A 449 18.44 -14.08 -18.05
N PHE A 450 18.44 -15.36 -18.46
CA PHE A 450 17.38 -16.31 -18.14
C PHE A 450 17.54 -16.93 -16.73
N GLU A 451 18.77 -17.05 -16.23
CA GLU A 451 19.04 -17.57 -14.87
C GLU A 451 18.74 -16.55 -13.77
N GLU A 452 19.14 -15.30 -13.98
CA GLU A 452 18.97 -14.22 -13.00
C GLU A 452 17.68 -13.42 -13.21
N GLY A 453 17.13 -13.43 -14.43
CA GLY A 453 15.88 -12.76 -14.78
C GLY A 453 14.63 -13.61 -14.53
N VAL A 454 13.49 -13.02 -14.85
CA VAL A 454 12.17 -13.66 -14.77
C VAL A 454 11.60 -13.82 -16.18
N PRO A 455 11.58 -15.06 -16.72
CA PRO A 455 10.91 -15.34 -17.98
C PRO A 455 9.42 -15.08 -17.87
N THR A 456 8.83 -14.53 -18.92
CA THR A 456 7.38 -14.33 -18.98
C THR A 456 6.65 -15.59 -19.44
N ASP A 457 7.35 -16.65 -19.86
CA ASP A 457 6.80 -17.84 -20.50
C ASP A 457 5.96 -17.52 -21.77
N ILE A 458 6.31 -16.44 -22.47
CA ILE A 458 5.70 -16.04 -23.75
C ILE A 458 6.81 -15.86 -24.79
N ARG A 459 6.79 -16.70 -25.82
CA ARG A 459 7.61 -16.52 -27.02
C ARG A 459 6.87 -15.68 -28.06
N PHE A 460 7.62 -15.12 -29.01
CA PHE A 460 7.03 -14.35 -30.11
C PHE A 460 6.02 -15.20 -30.91
N LEU A 461 6.33 -16.48 -31.12
CA LEU A 461 5.43 -17.46 -31.71
C LEU A 461 4.14 -17.64 -30.90
N ASP A 462 4.22 -17.80 -29.58
CA ASP A 462 3.03 -18.01 -28.73
C ASP A 462 2.10 -16.79 -28.78
N ALA A 463 2.71 -15.59 -28.76
CA ALA A 463 2.03 -14.32 -28.81
C ALA A 463 1.29 -14.12 -30.15
N PHE A 464 1.99 -14.39 -31.26
CA PHE A 464 1.44 -14.33 -32.61
C PHE A 464 0.37 -15.39 -32.87
N ALA A 465 0.57 -16.63 -32.41
CA ALA A 465 -0.40 -17.71 -32.60
C ALA A 465 -1.73 -17.41 -31.90
N ALA A 466 -1.68 -16.85 -30.68
CA ALA A 466 -2.88 -16.40 -29.97
C ALA A 466 -3.60 -15.27 -30.71
N PHE A 467 -2.84 -14.32 -31.29
CA PHE A 467 -3.39 -13.23 -32.10
C PHE A 467 -4.08 -13.75 -33.38
N ALA A 468 -3.39 -14.61 -34.14
CA ALA A 468 -3.91 -15.19 -35.37
C ALA A 468 -5.18 -16.00 -35.11
N ALA A 469 -5.18 -16.84 -34.06
CA ALA A 469 -6.35 -17.60 -33.67
C ALA A 469 -7.54 -16.71 -33.29
N ARG A 470 -7.31 -15.62 -32.53
CA ARG A 470 -8.37 -14.67 -32.17
C ARG A 470 -8.92 -13.91 -33.38
N ARG A 471 -8.06 -13.54 -34.34
CA ARG A 471 -8.49 -12.88 -35.58
C ARG A 471 -9.32 -13.80 -36.47
N ILE A 472 -8.92 -15.06 -36.63
CA ILE A 472 -9.68 -16.07 -37.37
C ILE A 472 -11.01 -16.37 -36.66
N GLU A 473 -11.01 -16.46 -35.33
CA GLU A 473 -12.22 -16.59 -34.51
C GLU A 473 -13.18 -15.41 -34.71
N GLY A 474 -12.67 -14.19 -34.71
CA GLY A 474 -13.44 -12.98 -35.02
C GLY A 474 -14.05 -13.03 -36.42
N ALA A 475 -13.25 -13.36 -37.43
CA ALA A 475 -13.67 -13.45 -38.83
C ALA A 475 -14.74 -14.54 -39.05
N ALA A 476 -14.62 -15.69 -38.38
CA ALA A 476 -15.63 -16.75 -38.44
C ALA A 476 -16.95 -16.31 -37.79
N LYS A 477 -16.89 -15.62 -36.64
CA LYS A 477 -18.05 -15.12 -35.89
C LYS A 477 -18.87 -14.10 -36.69
N ILE A 478 -18.21 -13.16 -37.37
CA ILE A 478 -18.89 -12.14 -38.19
C ILE A 478 -19.22 -12.62 -39.62
N GLY A 479 -18.73 -13.80 -40.01
CA GLY A 479 -18.95 -14.39 -41.33
C GLY A 479 -18.16 -13.77 -42.48
N GLU A 480 -17.05 -13.11 -42.17
CA GLU A 480 -16.09 -12.65 -43.18
C GLU A 480 -15.31 -13.81 -43.81
N ILE A 481 -15.09 -14.90 -43.06
CA ILE A 481 -14.35 -16.08 -43.56
C ILE A 481 -15.05 -16.79 -44.72
N ASP A 482 -16.36 -16.55 -44.91
CA ASP A 482 -17.13 -17.06 -46.05
C ASP A 482 -16.91 -16.23 -47.33
N LYS A 483 -16.40 -15.00 -47.19
CA LYS A 483 -16.25 -14.04 -48.29
C LYS A 483 -14.81 -13.89 -48.76
N LYS A 484 -13.85 -14.04 -47.85
CA LYS A 484 -12.41 -13.83 -48.09
C LYS A 484 -11.58 -14.61 -47.07
N ASP A 485 -10.42 -15.09 -47.53
CA ASP A 485 -9.39 -15.67 -46.67
C ASP A 485 -8.91 -14.65 -45.63
N CYS A 486 -8.90 -15.06 -44.35
CA CYS A 486 -8.39 -14.28 -43.24
C CYS A 486 -6.87 -14.49 -43.14
N GLU A 487 -6.09 -13.55 -43.67
CA GLU A 487 -4.64 -13.60 -43.62
C GLU A 487 -4.09 -12.72 -42.48
N VAL A 488 -3.27 -13.30 -41.62
CA VAL A 488 -2.59 -12.63 -40.50
C VAL A 488 -1.09 -12.85 -40.66
N LYS A 489 -0.31 -11.76 -40.66
CA LYS A 489 1.13 -11.79 -40.89
C LYS A 489 1.89 -11.01 -39.83
N ALA A 490 2.98 -11.56 -39.32
CA ALA A 490 3.98 -10.84 -38.54
C ALA A 490 5.30 -10.79 -39.34
N ARG A 491 5.80 -9.59 -39.62
CA ARG A 491 7.05 -9.38 -40.38
C ARG A 491 8.22 -9.13 -39.42
N ILE A 492 8.67 -7.88 -39.33
CA ILE A 492 9.71 -7.43 -38.39
C ILE A 492 9.02 -6.85 -37.17
N VAL A 493 9.27 -7.44 -36.01
CA VAL A 493 8.82 -6.93 -34.71
C VAL A 493 9.70 -5.76 -34.33
N ARG A 494 9.09 -4.57 -34.17
CA ARG A 494 9.74 -3.35 -33.67
C ARG A 494 9.33 -3.07 -32.23
N SER A 495 8.16 -3.53 -31.84
CA SER A 495 7.61 -3.42 -30.49
C SER A 495 6.73 -4.63 -30.15
N GLY A 496 6.45 -4.85 -28.86
CA GLY A 496 5.56 -5.92 -28.43
C GLY A 496 4.15 -5.87 -29.06
N ALA A 497 3.66 -4.67 -29.41
CA ALA A 497 2.36 -4.50 -30.06
C ALA A 497 2.28 -5.21 -31.43
N ASP A 498 3.39 -5.33 -32.17
CA ASP A 498 3.43 -5.99 -33.48
C ASP A 498 3.14 -7.50 -33.37
N ILE A 499 3.28 -8.07 -32.18
CA ILE A 499 3.02 -9.48 -31.86
C ILE A 499 1.97 -9.63 -30.74
N ASN A 500 1.07 -8.65 -30.60
CA ASN A 500 -0.07 -8.72 -29.67
C ASN A 500 0.30 -8.73 -28.16
N VAL A 501 1.50 -8.27 -27.82
CA VAL A 501 1.94 -8.13 -26.42
C VAL A 501 1.54 -6.75 -25.88
N LYS A 502 0.88 -6.76 -24.73
CA LYS A 502 0.50 -5.60 -23.93
C LYS A 502 1.33 -5.54 -22.65
N ILE A 503 1.99 -4.42 -22.43
CA ILE A 503 2.67 -4.11 -21.17
C ILE A 503 1.78 -3.14 -20.40
N ASP A 504 1.56 -3.39 -19.11
CA ASP A 504 0.77 -2.49 -18.26
C ASP A 504 1.36 -1.06 -18.22
N GLU A 505 0.50 -0.04 -18.19
CA GLU A 505 0.92 1.37 -18.15
C GLU A 505 1.76 1.70 -16.91
N VAL A 506 1.53 1.02 -15.79
CA VAL A 506 2.33 1.16 -14.57
C VAL A 506 3.76 0.68 -14.81
N ALA A 507 3.93 -0.49 -15.42
CA ALA A 507 5.25 -1.02 -15.79
C ALA A 507 5.95 -0.12 -16.81
N MET A 508 5.25 0.37 -17.83
CA MET A 508 5.83 1.28 -18.83
C MET A 508 6.34 2.59 -18.22
N ARG A 509 5.55 3.20 -17.32
CA ARG A 509 5.95 4.41 -16.58
C ARG A 509 7.17 4.14 -15.69
N TYR A 510 7.17 3.00 -14.98
CA TYR A 510 8.29 2.59 -14.13
C TYR A 510 9.59 2.46 -14.93
N ILE A 511 9.57 1.65 -16.00
CA ILE A 511 10.73 1.38 -16.85
C ILE A 511 11.29 2.70 -17.42
N THR A 512 10.41 3.57 -17.90
CA THR A 512 10.81 4.87 -18.48
C THR A 512 11.40 5.80 -17.42
N SER A 513 10.77 5.93 -16.24
CA SER A 513 11.26 6.76 -15.14
C SER A 513 12.64 6.33 -14.63
N ARG A 514 12.93 5.01 -14.66
CA ARG A 514 14.20 4.42 -14.24
C ARG A 514 15.23 4.34 -15.37
N LYS A 515 14.94 4.90 -16.55
CA LYS A 515 15.78 4.85 -17.76
C LYS A 515 16.17 3.41 -18.16
N LYS A 516 15.26 2.46 -17.88
CA LYS A 516 15.37 1.05 -18.26
C LYS A 516 14.84 0.85 -19.69
N LYS A 517 15.04 -0.34 -20.26
CA LYS A 517 14.78 -0.60 -21.68
C LYS A 517 13.64 -1.59 -21.90
N ILE A 518 12.91 -1.39 -22.99
CA ILE A 518 12.00 -2.38 -23.57
C ILE A 518 12.57 -2.71 -24.95
N ASP A 519 13.25 -3.84 -25.07
CA ASP A 519 13.86 -4.30 -26.31
C ASP A 519 13.20 -5.60 -26.78
N ILE A 520 12.06 -5.44 -27.46
CA ILE A 520 11.29 -6.54 -28.05
C ILE A 520 11.35 -6.35 -29.56
N ARG A 521 12.45 -6.82 -30.17
CA ARG A 521 12.69 -6.67 -31.61
C ARG A 521 13.20 -7.95 -32.23
N GLY A 522 12.82 -8.20 -33.48
CA GLY A 522 13.34 -9.33 -34.24
C GLY A 522 12.53 -9.66 -35.50
N PRO A 523 13.16 -10.24 -36.53
CA PRO A 523 12.46 -10.74 -37.71
C PRO A 523 11.73 -12.05 -37.41
N VAL A 524 10.40 -12.00 -37.31
CA VAL A 524 9.55 -13.17 -37.02
C VAL A 524 9.06 -13.85 -38.29
N PHE A 525 8.64 -13.09 -39.30
CA PHE A 525 8.18 -13.58 -40.61
C PHE A 525 7.35 -14.87 -40.52
N ILE A 526 6.10 -14.74 -40.06
CA ILE A 526 5.12 -15.84 -40.05
C ILE A 526 3.83 -15.33 -40.69
N SER A 527 3.26 -16.13 -41.59
CA SER A 527 1.93 -15.89 -42.16
C SER A 527 1.00 -17.05 -41.84
N VAL A 528 -0.21 -16.74 -41.38
CA VAL A 528 -1.28 -17.70 -41.11
C VAL A 528 -2.51 -17.29 -41.91
N VAL A 529 -3.10 -18.25 -42.61
CA VAL A 529 -4.28 -18.04 -43.46
C VAL A 529 -5.41 -18.94 -42.97
N GLY A 530 -6.50 -18.33 -42.53
CA GLY A 530 -7.76 -19.00 -42.24
C GLY A 530 -8.68 -18.97 -43.46
N LYS A 531 -9.11 -20.13 -43.94
CA LYS A 531 -10.00 -20.30 -45.10
C LYS A 531 -11.22 -21.12 -44.71
N LYS A 532 -12.31 -20.95 -45.46
CA LYS A 532 -13.45 -21.86 -45.37
C LYS A 532 -13.05 -23.23 -45.95
N SER A 533 -13.34 -24.30 -45.22
CA SER A 533 -13.26 -25.66 -45.78
C SER A 533 -14.33 -25.81 -46.85
N LEU A 534 -13.92 -26.18 -48.06
CA LEU A 534 -14.84 -26.47 -49.18
C LEU A 534 -15.69 -27.71 -48.92
#